data_AF-A0A4Z2FIS9-F1
#
_entry.id   AF-A0A4Z2FIS9-F1
#
_cell.length_a   1.000
_cell.length_b   1.000
_cell.length_c   1.000
_cell.angle_alpha   90.00
_cell.angle_beta   90.00
_cell.angle_gamma   90.00
#
_symmetry.space_group_name_H-M   'P 1'
#
loop_
_entity.id
_entity.type
_entity.pdbx_description
1 polymer ?
#
loop_
_entity_poly.entity_id
_entity_poly.type
_entity_poly.pdbx_seq_one_letter_code
_entity_poly.pdbx_strand_id
1 'polypeptide(L)'
;MNFVNVFWLFLSACFFVAFCAHKLAQRLPRRHVTGRAHLAFQDLIRYGKTKQRVQRDVRVRAHEIPKRWFWHFYTVSVLWNGLLLALYLSFSFQQRALPAWLTGLIDIVADAPAGRVPQLSTLLVLVLLCGHSARRLLECLLVSVFSDGALHFMQYAFGMFYYVALGLTVLTADRLGDGTGPLRSQLAWFHGAGALLFFGASVMQHQATVQLAGLRKGKTGTVETLAHVLPRGGWFELVSCPHYLAELLIYVGLSLAVGGLSLTWWLVVLYVLFNQGLAAQLCHDLYASKYEGYPRHRKAFIPFVL
;
A
#
# COMPACT_ATOMS: atom_id res chain seq x y z
N MET A 1 -6.70 9.94 22.03
CA MET A 1 -6.47 9.25 20.73
C MET A 1 -5.37 8.24 21.00
N ASN A 2 -5.57 6.94 20.75
CA ASN A 2 -4.55 5.93 21.08
C ASN A 2 -3.31 6.04 20.17
N PHE A 3 -2.20 5.40 20.56
CA PHE A 3 -0.93 5.45 19.85
C PHE A 3 -1.06 5.05 18.37
N VAL A 4 -1.84 4.00 18.06
CA VAL A 4 -2.10 3.56 16.67
C VAL A 4 -2.71 4.66 15.81
N ASN A 5 -3.69 5.39 16.35
CA ASN A 5 -4.32 6.49 15.65
C ASN A 5 -3.34 7.64 15.42
N VAL A 6 -2.54 7.99 16.44
CA VAL A 6 -1.52 9.04 16.30
C VAL A 6 -0.50 8.66 15.23
N PHE A 7 -0.06 7.39 15.22
CA PHE A 7 0.87 6.86 14.24
C PHE A 7 0.33 6.95 12.80
N TRP A 8 -0.87 6.42 12.54
CA TRP A 8 -1.44 6.47 11.18
C TRP A 8 -1.81 7.89 10.74
N LEU A 9 -2.27 8.74 11.66
CA LEU A 9 -2.52 10.15 11.36
C LEU A 9 -1.23 10.88 10.99
N PHE A 10 -0.16 10.67 11.77
CA PHE A 10 1.16 11.25 11.48
C PHE A 10 1.65 10.84 10.10
N LEU A 11 1.61 9.55 9.77
CA LEU A 11 1.99 9.07 8.44
C LEU A 11 1.12 9.68 7.33
N SER A 12 -0.20 9.71 7.52
CA SER A 12 -1.12 10.34 6.57
C SER A 12 -0.77 11.80 6.33
N ALA A 13 -0.51 12.56 7.40
CA ALA A 13 -0.13 13.96 7.33
C ALA A 13 1.20 14.16 6.59
N CYS A 14 2.22 13.33 6.85
CA CYS A 14 3.50 13.39 6.16
C CYS A 14 3.34 13.23 4.64
N PHE A 15 2.57 12.23 4.20
CA PHE A 15 2.34 12.00 2.76
C PHE A 15 1.46 13.08 2.12
N PHE A 16 0.47 13.61 2.85
CA PHE A 16 -0.32 14.74 2.39
C PHE A 16 0.52 16.00 2.21
N VAL A 17 1.35 16.34 3.20
CA VAL A 17 2.27 17.48 3.11
C VAL A 17 3.25 17.29 1.94
N ALA A 18 3.79 16.08 1.76
CA ALA A 18 4.65 15.78 0.62
C ALA A 18 3.92 15.95 -0.73
N PHE A 19 2.65 15.51 -0.83
CA PHE A 19 1.82 15.72 -2.01
C PHE A 19 1.60 17.21 -2.31
N CYS A 20 1.19 17.98 -1.31
CA CYS A 20 0.98 19.42 -1.43
C CYS A 20 2.27 20.15 -1.80
N ALA A 21 3.39 19.81 -1.16
CA ALA A 21 4.70 20.39 -1.46
C ALA A 21 5.14 20.09 -2.90
N HIS A 22 4.91 18.87 -3.40
CA HIS A 22 5.20 18.52 -4.80
C HIS A 22 4.34 19.33 -5.78
N LYS A 23 3.02 19.43 -5.54
CA LYS A 23 2.10 20.22 -6.38
C LYS A 23 2.45 21.72 -6.37
N LEU A 24 2.83 22.26 -5.21
CA LEU A 24 3.24 23.65 -5.09
C LEU A 24 4.56 23.91 -5.81
N ALA A 25 5.54 23.01 -5.68
CA ALA A 25 6.83 23.12 -6.35
C ALA A 25 6.71 23.16 -7.89
N GLN A 26 5.70 22.49 -8.46
CA GLN A 26 5.43 22.57 -9.90
C GLN A 26 4.87 23.92 -10.37
N ARG A 27 4.28 24.71 -9.47
CA ARG A 27 3.75 26.05 -9.79
C ARG A 27 4.81 27.15 -9.61
N LEU A 28 5.91 26.86 -8.91
CA LEU A 28 6.95 27.85 -8.64
C LEU A 28 7.93 28.00 -9.83
N PRO A 29 8.47 29.22 -10.08
CA PRO A 29 9.47 29.44 -11.11
C PRO A 29 10.75 28.63 -10.82
N ARG A 30 11.37 28.06 -11.87
CA ARG A 30 12.55 27.17 -11.79
C ARG A 30 13.70 27.70 -10.91
N ARG A 31 13.85 29.03 -10.76
CA ARG A 31 14.87 29.66 -9.90
C ARG A 31 14.78 29.31 -8.42
N HIS A 32 13.61 28.93 -7.90
CA HIS A 32 13.43 28.58 -6.48
C HIS A 32 13.55 27.06 -6.20
N VAL A 33 13.72 26.24 -7.25
CA VAL A 33 13.58 24.78 -7.20
C VAL A 33 14.94 24.06 -7.09
N THR A 34 16.05 24.79 -7.01
CA THR A 34 17.42 24.21 -7.06
C THR A 34 18.11 24.04 -5.70
N GLY A 35 17.42 24.27 -4.58
CA GLY A 35 18.01 24.15 -3.24
C GLY A 35 18.34 22.69 -2.85
N ARG A 36 19.37 22.49 -2.01
CA ARG A 36 19.74 21.17 -1.45
C ARG A 36 18.57 20.47 -0.76
N ALA A 37 17.74 21.22 -0.03
CA ALA A 37 16.53 20.71 0.62
C ALA A 37 15.50 20.19 -0.40
N HIS A 38 15.33 20.86 -1.54
CA HIS A 38 14.43 20.41 -2.60
C HIS A 38 14.94 19.10 -3.24
N LEU A 39 16.24 18.98 -3.48
CA LEU A 39 16.84 17.75 -4.00
C LEU A 39 16.67 16.58 -3.03
N ALA A 40 16.93 16.79 -1.73
CA ALA A 40 16.72 15.78 -0.70
C ALA A 40 15.23 15.35 -0.61
N PHE A 41 14.31 16.31 -0.68
CA PHE A 41 12.88 16.05 -0.71
C PHE A 41 12.46 15.25 -1.96
N GLN A 42 12.92 15.66 -3.15
CA GLN A 42 12.64 14.94 -4.41
C GLN A 42 13.19 13.52 -4.38
N ASP A 43 14.34 13.30 -3.73
CA ASP A 43 14.95 11.97 -3.54
C ASP A 43 14.17 11.09 -2.58
N LEU A 44 13.55 11.68 -1.55
CA LEU A 44 12.73 10.96 -0.59
C LEU A 44 11.38 10.53 -1.19
N ILE A 45 10.80 11.31 -2.09
CA ILE A 45 9.48 11.02 -2.67
C ILE A 45 9.55 10.21 -3.98
N ARG A 46 10.63 10.35 -4.78
CA ARG A 46 10.78 9.65 -6.06
C ARG A 46 11.50 8.32 -5.86
N TYR A 47 11.06 7.30 -6.59
CA TYR A 47 11.70 6.00 -6.61
C TYR A 47 11.50 5.30 -7.95
N GLY A 48 12.40 4.37 -8.27
CA GLY A 48 12.35 3.64 -9.54
C GLY A 48 12.33 4.57 -10.75
N LYS A 49 11.23 4.56 -11.50
CA LYS A 49 11.10 5.28 -12.78
C LYS A 49 10.94 6.78 -12.66
N THR A 50 10.48 7.28 -11.51
CA THR A 50 10.25 8.72 -11.30
C THR A 50 11.51 9.45 -10.87
N LYS A 51 12.58 8.71 -10.52
CA LYS A 51 13.89 9.24 -10.13
C LYS A 51 14.70 9.60 -11.38
N GLN A 52 15.05 10.88 -11.54
CA GLN A 52 15.87 11.33 -12.67
C GLN A 52 17.32 10.85 -12.48
N ARG A 53 17.92 10.29 -13.53
CA ARG A 53 19.36 9.94 -13.58
C ARG A 53 20.18 11.23 -13.68
N VAL A 54 20.25 12.00 -12.60
CA VAL A 54 21.30 13.02 -12.46
C VAL A 54 22.61 12.27 -12.19
N GLN A 55 23.70 12.62 -12.88
CA GLN A 55 25.06 12.17 -12.56
C GLN A 55 25.33 12.51 -11.08
N ARG A 56 25.30 11.51 -10.21
CA ARG A 56 25.45 11.67 -8.76
C ARG A 56 26.64 10.86 -8.26
N ASP A 57 27.26 11.41 -7.22
CA ASP A 57 28.41 10.85 -6.52
C ASP A 57 28.22 9.38 -6.11
N VAL A 58 29.32 8.63 -6.19
CA VAL A 58 29.40 7.19 -5.91
C VAL A 58 28.88 6.83 -4.52
N ARG A 59 29.00 7.71 -3.51
CA ARG A 59 28.48 7.49 -2.15
C ARG A 59 26.96 7.47 -2.05
N VAL A 60 26.23 8.24 -2.87
CA VAL A 60 24.76 8.26 -2.83
C VAL A 60 24.17 6.95 -3.37
N ARG A 61 24.90 6.26 -4.28
CA ARG A 61 24.52 4.94 -4.78
C ARG A 61 24.65 3.83 -3.73
N ALA A 62 25.46 4.01 -2.67
CA ALA A 62 25.66 2.99 -1.64
C ALA A 62 24.40 2.74 -0.79
N HIS A 63 23.45 3.68 -0.76
CA HIS A 63 22.19 3.57 -0.01
C HIS A 63 20.97 3.25 -0.91
N GLU A 64 21.22 2.80 -2.14
CA GLU A 64 20.18 2.45 -3.11
C GLU A 64 19.93 0.94 -3.13
N ILE A 65 18.69 0.55 -2.89
CA ILE A 65 18.27 -0.86 -2.92
C ILE A 65 17.66 -1.17 -4.29
N PRO A 66 18.08 -2.25 -4.97
CA PRO A 66 17.52 -2.64 -6.26
C PRO A 66 16.01 -2.87 -6.19
N LYS A 67 15.26 -2.33 -7.16
CA LYS A 67 13.80 -2.52 -7.23
C LYS A 67 13.39 -3.99 -7.36
N ARG A 68 14.26 -4.85 -7.89
CA ARG A 68 14.04 -6.32 -7.90
C ARG A 68 13.83 -6.92 -6.51
N TRP A 69 14.21 -6.24 -5.43
CA TRP A 69 13.99 -6.69 -4.05
C TRP A 69 12.58 -6.37 -3.52
N PHE A 70 11.68 -5.88 -4.37
CA PHE A 70 10.31 -5.56 -3.97
C PHE A 70 9.53 -6.77 -3.43
N TRP A 71 9.91 -8.00 -3.81
CA TRP A 71 9.32 -9.22 -3.27
C TRP A 71 9.61 -9.45 -1.78
N HIS A 72 10.69 -8.85 -1.24
CA HIS A 72 11.03 -8.95 0.19
C HIS A 72 9.90 -8.37 1.07
N PHE A 73 9.29 -7.25 0.65
CA PHE A 73 8.21 -6.61 1.39
C PHE A 73 7.02 -7.55 1.60
N TYR A 74 6.63 -8.23 0.53
CA TYR A 74 5.52 -9.17 0.56
C TYR A 74 5.89 -10.48 1.24
N THR A 75 7.16 -10.90 1.21
CA THR A 75 7.64 -12.05 1.99
C THR A 75 7.52 -11.79 3.48
N VAL A 76 8.02 -10.64 3.96
CA VAL A 76 7.85 -10.21 5.35
C VAL A 76 6.38 -10.14 5.70
N SER A 77 5.55 -9.56 4.83
CA SER A 77 4.11 -9.48 5.05
C SER A 77 3.43 -10.85 5.15
N VAL A 78 3.73 -11.80 4.27
CA VAL A 78 3.15 -13.14 4.29
C VAL A 78 3.57 -13.89 5.55
N LEU A 79 4.86 -13.85 5.91
CA LEU A 79 5.37 -14.54 7.10
C LEU A 79 4.79 -13.94 8.39
N TRP A 80 4.80 -12.61 8.50
CA TRP A 80 4.31 -11.91 9.69
C TRP A 80 2.80 -12.06 9.85
N ASN A 81 2.01 -11.71 8.83
CA ASN A 81 0.55 -11.80 8.93
C ASN A 81 0.07 -13.25 8.98
N GLY A 82 0.78 -14.19 8.34
CA GLY A 82 0.53 -15.62 8.46
C GLY A 82 0.75 -16.13 9.88
N LEU A 83 1.82 -15.69 10.55
CA LEU A 83 2.04 -15.97 11.97
C LEU A 83 0.92 -15.40 12.83
N LEU A 84 0.55 -14.13 12.65
CA LEU A 84 -0.52 -13.50 13.42
C LEU A 84 -1.87 -14.22 13.20
N LEU A 85 -2.18 -14.60 11.96
CA LEU A 85 -3.37 -15.38 11.63
C LEU A 85 -3.36 -16.76 12.31
N ALA A 86 -2.22 -17.48 12.29
CA ALA A 86 -2.11 -18.78 12.93
C ALA A 86 -2.28 -18.70 14.46
N LEU A 87 -1.69 -17.69 15.10
CA LEU A 87 -1.86 -17.43 16.52
C LEU A 87 -3.30 -17.06 16.86
N TYR A 88 -3.92 -16.19 16.05
CA TYR A 88 -5.29 -15.74 16.26
C TYR A 88 -6.33 -16.84 15.99
N LEU A 89 -6.09 -17.73 15.03
CA LEU A 89 -6.88 -18.94 14.81
C LEU A 89 -6.77 -19.91 16.01
N SER A 90 -5.56 -20.09 16.55
CA SER A 90 -5.35 -20.91 17.75
C SER A 90 -6.08 -20.33 18.96
N PHE A 91 -6.04 -19.01 19.12
CA PHE A 91 -6.83 -18.30 20.14
C PHE A 91 -8.34 -18.50 19.93
N SER A 92 -8.84 -18.28 18.72
CA SER A 92 -10.27 -18.29 18.42
C SER A 92 -10.90 -19.68 18.49
N PHE A 93 -10.22 -20.72 18.00
CA PHE A 93 -10.77 -22.08 17.87
C PHE A 93 -10.28 -23.05 18.93
N GLN A 94 -9.06 -22.88 19.45
CA GLN A 94 -8.46 -23.79 20.43
C GLN A 94 -8.41 -23.19 21.84
N GLN A 95 -8.90 -21.95 22.03
CA GLN A 95 -8.88 -21.23 23.31
C GLN A 95 -7.47 -21.13 23.92
N ARG A 96 -6.42 -21.17 23.08
CA ARG A 96 -5.04 -20.97 23.52
C ARG A 96 -4.80 -19.49 23.76
N ALA A 97 -4.22 -19.14 24.90
CA ALA A 97 -3.80 -17.77 25.15
C ALA A 97 -2.80 -17.30 24.07
N LEU A 98 -2.93 -16.04 23.64
CA LEU A 98 -1.91 -15.44 22.79
C LEU A 98 -0.58 -15.34 23.55
N PRO A 99 0.57 -15.48 22.86
CA PRO A 99 1.87 -15.36 23.52
C PRO A 99 2.02 -14.01 24.25
N ALA A 100 2.63 -14.03 25.44
CA ALA A 100 2.77 -12.83 26.29
C ALA A 100 3.52 -11.68 25.60
N TRP A 101 4.48 -11.99 24.72
CA TRP A 101 5.18 -10.96 23.94
C TRP A 101 4.24 -10.24 22.97
N LEU A 102 3.24 -10.93 22.41
CA LEU A 102 2.31 -10.37 21.44
C LEU A 102 1.25 -9.53 22.15
N THR A 103 0.69 -10.03 23.26
CA THR A 103 -0.25 -9.25 24.08
C THR A 103 0.42 -8.01 24.64
N GLY A 104 1.66 -8.11 25.14
CA GLY A 104 2.43 -6.94 25.59
C GLY A 104 2.66 -5.90 24.49
N LEU A 105 2.93 -6.32 23.25
CA LEU A 105 3.00 -5.39 22.11
C LEU A 105 1.65 -4.76 21.79
N ILE A 106 0.56 -5.52 21.81
CA ILE A 106 -0.79 -5.01 21.58
C ILE A 106 -1.15 -3.98 22.65
N ASP A 107 -0.84 -4.25 23.92
CA ASP A 107 -1.14 -3.35 25.05
C ASP A 107 -0.39 -2.01 24.91
N ILE A 108 0.90 -2.05 24.57
CA ILE A 108 1.72 -0.85 24.31
C ILE A 108 1.11 -0.01 23.17
N VAL A 109 0.58 -0.68 22.15
CA VAL A 109 0.14 -0.04 20.90
C VAL A 109 -1.32 0.42 21.00
N ALA A 110 -2.19 -0.32 21.69
CA ALA A 110 -3.62 -0.07 21.76
C ALA A 110 -4.00 1.04 22.76
N ASP A 111 -3.25 1.23 23.85
CA ASP A 111 -3.30 2.27 24.92
C ASP A 111 -4.69 2.64 25.51
N ALA A 112 -5.78 2.08 24.99
CA ALA A 112 -7.17 2.21 25.43
C ALA A 112 -8.02 1.13 24.73
N PRO A 113 -9.17 0.71 25.30
CA PRO A 113 -10.08 -0.20 24.62
C PRO A 113 -10.57 0.44 23.31
N ALA A 114 -10.04 -0.05 22.19
CA ALA A 114 -10.48 0.33 20.86
C ALA A 114 -11.97 -0.07 20.68
N GLY A 115 -12.65 0.63 19.77
CA GLY A 115 -14.06 0.41 19.48
C GLY A 115 -14.41 -1.07 19.25
N ARG A 116 -15.66 -1.43 19.55
CA ARG A 116 -16.20 -2.80 19.58
C ARG A 116 -16.16 -3.49 18.19
N VAL A 117 -14.99 -3.86 17.66
CA VAL A 117 -14.91 -4.67 16.43
C VAL A 117 -15.12 -6.13 16.79
N PRO A 118 -16.03 -6.86 16.12
CA PRO A 118 -16.22 -8.29 16.35
C PRO A 118 -14.96 -9.12 16.02
N GLN A 119 -14.75 -10.19 16.78
CA GLN A 119 -13.68 -11.17 16.56
C GLN A 119 -13.69 -11.72 15.13
N LEU A 120 -14.87 -11.98 14.57
CA LEU A 120 -15.04 -12.42 13.19
C LEU A 120 -14.48 -11.40 12.18
N SER A 121 -14.66 -10.11 12.43
CA SER A 121 -14.15 -9.06 11.55
C SER A 121 -12.62 -9.04 11.54
N THR A 122 -11.99 -9.17 12.71
CA THR A 122 -10.54 -9.25 12.86
C THR A 122 -9.99 -10.49 12.16
N LEU A 123 -10.62 -11.65 12.37
CA LEU A 123 -10.25 -12.88 11.68
C LEU A 123 -10.37 -12.74 10.16
N LEU A 124 -11.49 -12.19 9.68
CA LEU A 124 -11.73 -11.97 8.25
C LEU A 124 -10.64 -11.07 7.67
N VAL A 125 -10.32 -9.96 8.31
CA VAL A 125 -9.30 -9.03 7.83
C VAL A 125 -7.90 -9.65 7.85
N LEU A 126 -7.54 -10.45 8.85
CA LEU A 126 -6.27 -11.19 8.85
C LEU A 126 -6.18 -12.17 7.66
N VAL A 127 -7.28 -12.89 7.37
CA VAL A 127 -7.36 -13.79 6.21
C VAL A 127 -7.23 -13.02 4.90
N LEU A 128 -7.99 -11.93 4.73
CA LEU A 128 -7.94 -11.09 3.53
C LEU A 128 -6.55 -10.47 3.36
N LEU A 129 -5.91 -10.00 4.43
CA LEU A 129 -4.57 -9.42 4.39
C LEU A 129 -3.51 -10.48 4.02
N CYS A 130 -3.59 -11.69 4.59
CA CYS A 130 -2.71 -12.78 4.18
C CYS A 130 -2.88 -13.14 2.70
N GLY A 131 -4.13 -13.23 2.23
CA GLY A 131 -4.45 -13.49 0.83
C GLY A 131 -3.94 -12.40 -0.10
N HIS A 132 -4.11 -11.12 0.27
CA HIS A 132 -3.55 -9.97 -0.44
C HIS A 132 -2.04 -10.08 -0.55
N SER A 133 -1.35 -10.27 0.57
CA SER A 133 0.11 -10.33 0.61
C SER A 133 0.67 -11.52 -0.17
N ALA A 134 0.03 -12.69 -0.09
CA ALA A 134 0.42 -13.87 -0.86
C ALA A 134 0.24 -13.64 -2.36
N ARG A 135 -0.91 -13.10 -2.79
CA ARG A 135 -1.13 -12.73 -4.20
C ARG A 135 -0.08 -11.72 -4.68
N ARG A 136 0.19 -10.67 -3.91
CA ARG A 136 1.18 -9.65 -4.26
C ARG A 136 2.61 -10.22 -4.33
N LEU A 137 2.95 -11.17 -3.46
CA LEU A 137 4.21 -11.90 -3.53
C LEU A 137 4.31 -12.71 -4.83
N LEU A 138 3.28 -13.50 -5.16
CA LEU A 138 3.23 -14.28 -6.39
C LEU A 138 3.29 -13.38 -7.64
N GLU A 139 2.59 -12.25 -7.64
CA GLU A 139 2.68 -11.26 -8.71
C GLU A 139 4.08 -10.66 -8.84
N CYS A 140 4.82 -10.49 -7.75
CA CYS A 140 6.21 -10.04 -7.81
C CYS A 140 7.13 -11.10 -8.40
N LEU A 141 6.95 -12.36 -8.01
CA LEU A 141 7.83 -13.46 -8.42
C LEU A 141 7.54 -13.96 -9.84
N LEU A 142 6.27 -13.98 -10.25
CA LEU A 142 5.81 -14.67 -11.46
C LEU A 142 5.34 -13.72 -12.57
N VAL A 143 4.76 -12.58 -12.21
CA VAL A 143 4.13 -11.68 -13.20
C VAL A 143 5.02 -10.49 -13.52
N SER A 144 5.51 -9.82 -12.47
CA SER A 144 6.15 -8.51 -12.55
C SER A 144 7.50 -8.59 -13.26
N VAL A 145 7.71 -7.66 -14.19
CA VAL A 145 9.03 -7.41 -14.77
C VAL A 145 9.58 -6.17 -14.08
N PHE A 146 10.72 -6.29 -13.39
CA PHE A 146 11.39 -5.16 -12.74
C PHE A 146 12.47 -4.58 -13.65
N SER A 147 12.55 -3.25 -13.73
CA SER A 147 13.66 -2.54 -14.37
C SER A 147 14.79 -2.27 -13.36
N ASP A 148 15.95 -1.81 -13.83
CA ASP A 148 17.10 -1.40 -12.99
C ASP A 148 16.89 -0.11 -12.17
N GLY A 149 15.64 0.18 -11.80
CA GLY A 149 15.34 1.24 -10.85
C GLY A 149 15.82 0.88 -9.45
N ALA A 150 16.04 1.90 -8.64
CA ALA A 150 16.38 1.72 -7.23
C ALA A 150 15.39 2.47 -6.32
N LEU A 151 15.30 1.99 -5.07
CA LEU A 151 14.62 2.64 -3.96
C LEU A 151 15.64 3.15 -2.96
N HIS A 152 15.32 4.23 -2.26
CA HIS A 152 16.15 4.71 -1.16
C HIS A 152 16.07 3.75 0.03
N PHE A 153 17.17 3.52 0.74
CA PHE A 153 17.19 2.64 1.91
C PHE A 153 16.09 2.97 2.94
N MET A 154 15.84 4.25 3.21
CA MET A 154 14.77 4.65 4.15
C MET A 154 13.37 4.28 3.68
N GLN A 155 13.10 4.35 2.37
CA GLN A 155 11.82 3.88 1.81
C GLN A 155 11.67 2.37 1.97
N TYR A 156 12.78 1.63 1.84
CA TYR A 156 12.79 0.19 2.04
C TYR A 156 12.61 -0.19 3.51
N ALA A 157 13.34 0.42 4.43
CA ALA A 157 13.13 0.19 5.87
C ALA A 157 11.70 0.51 6.29
N PHE A 158 11.17 1.65 5.83
CA PHE A 158 9.79 2.05 6.05
C PHE A 158 8.78 1.03 5.48
N GLY A 159 9.00 0.55 4.25
CA GLY A 159 8.15 -0.45 3.62
C GLY A 159 8.12 -1.78 4.39
N MET A 160 9.24 -2.22 4.97
CA MET A 160 9.29 -3.41 5.82
C MET A 160 8.49 -3.21 7.11
N PHE A 161 8.75 -2.09 7.79
CA PHE A 161 8.06 -1.74 9.03
C PHE A 161 6.55 -1.61 8.83
N TYR A 162 6.12 -1.04 7.69
CA TYR A 162 4.71 -0.87 7.34
C TYR A 162 3.91 -2.18 7.43
N TYR A 163 4.43 -3.28 6.86
CA TYR A 163 3.71 -4.56 6.87
C TYR A 163 3.65 -5.21 8.25
N VAL A 164 4.62 -4.93 9.13
CA VAL A 164 4.59 -5.34 10.54
C VAL A 164 3.54 -4.54 11.31
N ALA A 165 3.60 -3.21 11.18
CA ALA A 165 2.67 -2.28 11.84
C ALA A 165 1.21 -2.50 11.40
N LEU A 166 0.98 -2.79 10.12
CA LEU A 166 -0.36 -3.10 9.60
C LEU A 166 -0.95 -4.35 10.24
N GLY A 167 -0.16 -5.44 10.35
CA GLY A 167 -0.59 -6.67 11.01
C GLY A 167 -0.95 -6.46 12.48
N LEU A 168 -0.12 -5.70 13.22
CA LEU A 168 -0.40 -5.33 14.61
C LEU A 168 -1.66 -4.46 14.72
N THR A 169 -1.86 -3.52 13.80
CA THR A 169 -3.06 -2.66 13.75
C THR A 169 -4.34 -3.50 13.67
N VAL A 170 -4.34 -4.60 12.90
CA VAL A 170 -5.49 -5.51 12.82
C VAL A 170 -5.86 -6.07 14.19
N LEU A 171 -4.86 -6.53 14.95
CA LEU A 171 -5.09 -7.11 16.27
C LEU A 171 -5.55 -6.09 17.32
N THR A 172 -5.15 -4.83 17.18
CA THR A 172 -5.65 -3.75 18.08
C THR A 172 -7.13 -3.41 17.87
N ALA A 173 -7.73 -3.86 16.77
CA ALA A 173 -9.14 -3.61 16.51
C ALA A 173 -10.05 -4.51 17.37
N ASP A 174 -9.60 -5.71 17.70
CA ASP A 174 -10.39 -6.72 18.39
C ASP A 174 -10.48 -6.52 19.91
N ARG A 175 -11.57 -7.01 20.49
CA ARG A 175 -11.67 -7.29 21.93
C ARG A 175 -11.14 -8.68 22.22
N LEU A 176 -9.84 -8.80 22.47
CA LEU A 176 -9.28 -10.02 23.04
C LEU A 176 -9.93 -10.28 24.42
N GLY A 177 -10.96 -11.13 24.47
CA GLY A 177 -11.51 -11.67 25.73
C GLY A 177 -12.91 -11.20 26.16
N ASP A 178 -13.58 -10.29 25.43
CA ASP A 178 -14.89 -9.76 25.87
C ASP A 178 -16.05 -10.42 25.10
N GLY A 179 -16.57 -11.55 25.62
CA GLY A 179 -17.97 -12.01 25.49
C GLY A 179 -18.68 -12.01 24.13
N THR A 180 -17.99 -11.87 22.99
CA THR A 180 -18.62 -11.97 21.68
C THR A 180 -18.99 -13.42 21.46
N GLY A 181 -20.28 -13.72 21.30
CA GLY A 181 -20.78 -15.09 21.10
C GLY A 181 -20.12 -15.82 19.92
N PRO A 182 -20.55 -17.05 19.60
CA PRO A 182 -19.93 -17.87 18.56
C PRO A 182 -19.65 -17.07 17.26
N LEU A 183 -18.50 -17.27 16.60
CA LEU A 183 -18.09 -16.49 15.41
C LEU A 183 -19.21 -16.32 14.37
N ARG A 184 -20.04 -17.36 14.17
CA ARG A 184 -21.16 -17.34 13.22
C ARG A 184 -22.23 -16.30 13.55
N SER A 185 -22.51 -16.04 14.83
CA SER A 185 -23.50 -15.04 15.24
C SER A 185 -22.99 -13.60 15.10
N GLN A 186 -21.69 -13.42 14.84
CA GLN A 186 -21.09 -12.11 14.60
C GLN A 186 -21.19 -11.69 13.12
N LEU A 187 -21.65 -12.58 12.24
CA LEU A 187 -21.77 -12.30 10.82
C LEU A 187 -22.77 -11.16 10.58
N ALA A 188 -22.36 -10.21 9.75
CA ALA A 188 -23.11 -9.00 9.44
C ALA A 188 -22.86 -8.57 7.99
N TRP A 189 -23.78 -7.78 7.43
CA TRP A 189 -23.75 -7.37 6.01
C TRP A 189 -22.44 -6.68 5.60
N PHE A 190 -21.81 -5.93 6.51
CA PHE A 190 -20.57 -5.20 6.22
C PHE A 190 -19.37 -6.14 5.97
N HIS A 191 -19.38 -7.37 6.51
CA HIS A 191 -18.37 -8.39 6.20
C HIS A 191 -18.45 -8.78 4.73
N GLY A 192 -19.68 -9.05 4.24
CA GLY A 192 -19.93 -9.39 2.84
C GLY A 192 -19.61 -8.23 1.89
N ALA A 193 -20.06 -7.02 2.22
CA ALA A 193 -19.79 -5.82 1.44
C ALA A 193 -18.28 -5.50 1.36
N GLY A 194 -17.57 -5.57 2.50
CA GLY A 194 -16.13 -5.37 2.56
C GLY A 194 -15.36 -6.42 1.77
N ALA A 195 -15.71 -7.70 1.91
CA ALA A 195 -15.10 -8.79 1.15
C ALA A 195 -15.34 -8.65 -0.37
N LEU A 196 -16.57 -8.31 -0.78
CA LEU A 196 -16.90 -8.11 -2.19
C LEU A 196 -16.07 -6.98 -2.81
N LEU A 197 -15.98 -5.83 -2.12
CA LEU A 197 -15.15 -4.72 -2.56
C LEU A 197 -13.67 -5.10 -2.63
N PHE A 198 -13.17 -5.81 -1.61
CA PHE A 198 -11.79 -6.29 -1.56
C PHE A 198 -11.45 -7.20 -2.75
N PHE A 199 -12.31 -8.18 -3.07
CA PHE A 199 -12.05 -9.11 -4.18
C PHE A 199 -12.18 -8.43 -5.53
N GLY A 200 -13.20 -7.59 -5.73
CA GLY A 200 -13.36 -6.80 -6.96
C GLY A 200 -12.17 -5.89 -7.22
N ALA A 201 -11.70 -5.19 -6.19
CA ALA A 201 -10.50 -4.35 -6.26
C ALA A 201 -9.22 -5.18 -6.48
N SER A 202 -9.10 -6.36 -5.86
CA SER A 202 -7.97 -7.26 -6.08
C SER A 202 -7.88 -7.74 -7.53
N VAL A 203 -9.01 -8.06 -8.16
CA VAL A 203 -9.07 -8.42 -9.59
C VAL A 203 -8.62 -7.25 -10.46
N MET A 204 -9.16 -6.05 -10.21
CA MET A 204 -8.77 -4.84 -10.92
C MET A 204 -7.26 -4.56 -10.80
N GLN A 205 -6.69 -4.75 -9.60
CA GLN A 205 -5.26 -4.57 -9.38
C GLN A 205 -4.41 -5.61 -10.14
N HIS A 206 -4.83 -6.87 -10.10
CA HIS A 206 -4.14 -7.95 -10.80
C HIS A 206 -4.12 -7.70 -12.31
N GLN A 207 -5.27 -7.36 -12.89
CA GLN A 207 -5.40 -7.03 -14.31
C GLN A 207 -4.46 -5.88 -14.72
N ALA A 208 -4.41 -4.82 -13.93
CA ALA A 208 -3.50 -3.71 -14.18
C ALA A 208 -2.02 -4.12 -14.10
N THR A 209 -1.65 -4.99 -13.16
CA THR A 209 -0.28 -5.53 -13.02
C THR A 209 0.09 -6.40 -14.21
N VAL A 210 -0.80 -7.29 -14.65
CA VAL A 210 -0.60 -8.16 -15.83
C VAL A 210 -0.43 -7.32 -17.09
N GLN A 211 -1.27 -6.30 -17.29
CA GLN A 211 -1.12 -5.39 -18.43
C GLN A 211 0.23 -4.67 -18.42
N LEU A 212 0.67 -4.14 -17.27
CA LEU A 212 1.96 -3.48 -17.15
C LEU A 212 3.15 -4.42 -17.40
N ALA A 213 3.04 -5.68 -17.00
CA ALA A 213 4.04 -6.70 -17.30
C ALA A 213 4.03 -7.07 -18.80
N GLY A 214 2.85 -7.18 -19.40
CA GLY A 214 2.67 -7.47 -20.82
C GLY A 214 3.32 -6.44 -21.74
N LEU A 215 3.34 -5.15 -21.35
CA LEU A 215 4.04 -4.10 -22.11
C LEU A 215 5.56 -4.29 -22.21
N ARG A 216 6.13 -5.24 -21.45
CA ARG A 216 7.56 -5.56 -21.42
C ARG A 216 7.87 -6.94 -21.98
N LYS A 217 6.84 -7.75 -22.23
CA LYS A 217 6.95 -9.13 -22.70
C LYS A 217 6.51 -9.23 -24.15
N GLY A 218 7.22 -10.04 -24.93
CA GLY A 218 6.89 -10.37 -26.30
C GLY A 218 5.72 -11.33 -26.45
N LYS A 219 5.38 -11.69 -27.69
CA LYS A 219 4.35 -12.69 -28.00
C LYS A 219 4.66 -14.08 -27.42
N THR A 220 5.93 -14.37 -27.20
CA THR A 220 6.44 -15.62 -26.61
C THR A 220 6.48 -15.58 -25.06
N GLY A 221 6.12 -14.45 -24.45
CA GLY A 221 6.18 -14.24 -22.99
C GLY A 221 7.57 -13.90 -22.43
N THR A 222 8.61 -13.88 -23.27
CA THR A 222 9.97 -13.47 -22.88
C THR A 222 10.07 -11.95 -22.74
N VAL A 223 10.92 -11.47 -21.82
CA VAL A 223 11.13 -10.03 -21.63
C VAL A 223 11.89 -9.46 -22.85
N GLU A 224 11.23 -8.60 -23.62
CA GLU A 224 11.80 -7.97 -24.82
C GLU A 224 12.34 -6.57 -24.52
N THR A 225 11.76 -5.87 -23.56
CA THR A 225 12.18 -4.51 -23.22
C THR A 225 11.98 -4.17 -21.76
N LEU A 226 12.93 -3.42 -21.21
CA LEU A 226 12.79 -2.75 -19.90
C LEU A 226 12.35 -1.29 -20.04
N ALA A 227 12.20 -0.80 -21.28
CA ALA A 227 11.76 0.55 -21.53
C ALA A 227 10.34 0.76 -20.99
N HIS A 228 10.10 1.95 -20.47
CA HIS A 228 8.74 2.35 -20.12
C HIS A 228 7.97 2.62 -21.41
N VAL A 229 6.84 1.93 -21.55
CA VAL A 229 5.82 2.13 -22.58
C VAL A 229 4.56 2.70 -21.92
N LEU A 230 3.83 3.55 -22.62
CA LEU A 230 2.57 4.13 -22.13
C LEU A 230 1.46 3.06 -22.15
N PRO A 231 0.87 2.66 -20.99
CA PRO A 231 -0.25 1.73 -20.97
C PRO A 231 -1.50 2.31 -21.62
N ARG A 232 -2.21 1.45 -22.36
CA ARG A 232 -3.50 1.71 -23.02
C ARG A 232 -4.46 0.55 -22.77
N GLY A 233 -5.76 0.82 -22.86
CA GLY A 233 -6.85 -0.12 -22.66
C GLY A 233 -7.36 -0.20 -21.22
N GLY A 234 -8.62 -0.59 -21.07
CA GLY A 234 -9.30 -0.76 -19.78
C GLY A 234 -9.23 0.49 -18.89
N TRP A 235 -8.97 0.28 -17.61
CA TRP A 235 -8.88 1.36 -16.62
C TRP A 235 -7.74 2.36 -16.88
N PHE A 236 -6.73 1.98 -17.67
CA PHE A 236 -5.66 2.91 -18.01
C PHE A 236 -6.12 4.05 -18.90
N GLU A 237 -7.28 3.96 -19.57
CA GLU A 237 -7.81 5.10 -20.34
C GLU A 237 -8.28 6.23 -19.44
N LEU A 238 -8.84 5.91 -18.27
CA LEU A 238 -9.34 6.90 -17.32
C LEU A 238 -8.22 7.47 -16.45
N VAL A 239 -7.30 6.61 -16.01
CA VAL A 239 -6.27 6.98 -15.02
C VAL A 239 -4.90 6.38 -15.32
N SER A 240 -3.84 7.04 -14.87
CA SER A 240 -2.45 6.63 -15.11
C SER A 240 -2.06 5.39 -14.32
N CYS A 241 -2.59 5.27 -13.12
CA CYS A 241 -2.22 4.25 -12.15
C CYS A 241 -3.47 3.56 -11.56
N PRO A 242 -4.23 2.80 -12.35
CA PRO A 242 -5.42 2.09 -11.87
C PRO A 242 -5.11 1.05 -10.77
N HIS A 243 -3.90 0.48 -10.76
CA HIS A 243 -3.45 -0.42 -9.70
C HIS A 243 -3.32 0.26 -8.33
N TYR A 244 -3.10 1.58 -8.29
CA TYR A 244 -3.08 2.37 -7.06
C TYR A 244 -4.50 2.71 -6.58
N LEU A 245 -5.44 2.92 -7.51
CA LEU A 245 -6.86 3.04 -7.17
C LEU A 245 -7.39 1.74 -6.59
N ALA A 246 -7.05 0.63 -7.22
CA ALA A 246 -7.41 -0.69 -6.75
C ALA A 246 -6.84 -0.96 -5.33
N GLU A 247 -5.60 -0.56 -5.04
CA GLU A 247 -5.05 -0.66 -3.67
C GLU A 247 -5.87 0.17 -2.68
N LEU A 248 -6.23 1.41 -3.01
CA LEU A 248 -7.10 2.22 -2.15
C LEU A 248 -8.43 1.50 -1.86
N LEU A 249 -9.08 0.94 -2.88
CA LEU A 249 -10.35 0.23 -2.74
C LEU A 249 -10.21 -1.07 -1.92
N ILE A 250 -9.07 -1.77 -2.01
CA ILE A 250 -8.75 -2.92 -1.14
C ILE A 250 -8.80 -2.50 0.33
N TYR A 251 -8.14 -1.39 0.69
CA TYR A 251 -8.11 -0.90 2.08
C TYR A 251 -9.46 -0.34 2.54
N VAL A 252 -10.24 0.28 1.65
CA VAL A 252 -11.64 0.63 1.94
C VAL A 252 -12.45 -0.63 2.24
N GLY A 253 -12.26 -1.71 1.47
CA GLY A 253 -12.89 -3.01 1.72
C GLY A 253 -12.52 -3.59 3.09
N LEU A 254 -11.24 -3.50 3.49
CA LEU A 254 -10.81 -3.91 4.84
C LEU A 254 -11.44 -3.05 5.95
N SER A 255 -11.54 -1.73 5.75
CA SER A 255 -12.20 -0.82 6.69
C SER A 255 -13.70 -1.13 6.84
N LEU A 256 -14.38 -1.46 5.74
CA LEU A 256 -15.77 -1.92 5.79
C LEU A 256 -15.91 -3.28 6.49
N ALA A 257 -14.97 -4.20 6.30
CA ALA A 257 -14.99 -5.51 6.93
C ALA A 257 -14.85 -5.45 8.47
N VAL A 258 -14.27 -4.36 9.02
CA VAL A 258 -14.26 -4.06 10.48
C VAL A 258 -15.44 -3.23 10.96
N GLY A 259 -16.49 -3.09 10.14
CA GLY A 259 -17.72 -2.37 10.49
C GLY A 259 -17.78 -0.92 10.00
N GLY A 260 -16.74 -0.40 9.34
CA GLY A 260 -16.75 0.92 8.70
C GLY A 260 -16.80 2.12 9.64
N LEU A 261 -16.76 1.90 10.96
CA LEU A 261 -16.77 2.97 11.98
C LEU A 261 -15.44 3.09 12.73
N SER A 262 -14.48 2.21 12.46
CA SER A 262 -13.17 2.25 13.11
C SER A 262 -12.35 3.45 12.59
N LEU A 263 -12.14 4.43 13.47
CA LEU A 263 -11.27 5.58 13.18
C LEU A 263 -9.87 5.12 12.75
N THR A 264 -9.30 4.12 13.43
CA THR A 264 -7.98 3.57 13.10
C THR A 264 -7.90 3.10 11.66
N TRP A 265 -8.89 2.34 11.20
CA TRP A 265 -8.92 1.83 9.83
C TRP A 265 -9.15 2.93 8.79
N TRP A 266 -9.94 3.95 9.11
CA TRP A 266 -10.04 5.12 8.24
C TRP A 266 -8.74 5.94 8.17
N LEU A 267 -7.96 5.99 9.25
CA LEU A 267 -6.61 6.58 9.21
C LEU A 267 -5.65 5.75 8.36
N VAL A 268 -5.75 4.41 8.38
CA VAL A 268 -5.00 3.53 7.45
C VAL A 268 -5.41 3.81 6.00
N VAL A 269 -6.72 3.91 5.72
CA VAL A 269 -7.23 4.27 4.38
C VAL A 269 -6.71 5.64 3.94
N LEU A 270 -6.73 6.64 4.84
CA LEU A 270 -6.23 7.98 4.57
C LEU A 270 -4.73 7.98 4.25
N TYR A 271 -3.94 7.19 4.97
CA TYR A 271 -2.53 6.98 4.68
C TYR A 271 -2.34 6.39 3.27
N VAL A 272 -3.10 5.33 2.93
CA VAL A 272 -3.03 4.70 1.60
C VAL A 272 -3.44 5.69 0.52
N LEU A 273 -4.48 6.49 0.73
CA LEU A 273 -4.93 7.53 -0.18
C LEU A 273 -3.80 8.50 -0.53
N PHE A 274 -3.11 9.06 0.48
CA PHE A 274 -2.06 10.06 0.24
C PHE A 274 -0.77 9.45 -0.29
N ASN A 275 -0.35 8.28 0.22
CA ASN A 275 0.83 7.58 -0.27
C ASN A 275 0.67 7.18 -1.75
N GLN A 276 -0.45 6.53 -2.08
CA GLN A 276 -0.75 6.13 -3.46
C GLN A 276 -1.02 7.35 -4.35
N GLY A 277 -1.66 8.39 -3.83
CA GLY A 277 -1.89 9.65 -4.55
C GLY A 277 -0.60 10.37 -4.93
N LEU A 278 0.39 10.44 -4.02
CA LEU A 278 1.71 10.98 -4.31
C LEU A 278 2.44 10.15 -5.39
N ALA A 279 2.47 8.83 -5.23
CA ALA A 279 3.10 7.94 -6.21
C ALA A 279 2.42 8.03 -7.60
N ALA A 280 1.08 8.09 -7.61
CA ALA A 280 0.28 8.25 -8.82
C ALA A 280 0.59 9.57 -9.54
N GLN A 281 0.63 10.67 -8.80
CA GLN A 281 0.91 11.99 -9.36
C GLN A 281 2.31 12.05 -9.97
N LEU A 282 3.33 11.55 -9.26
CA LEU A 282 4.70 11.49 -9.78
C LEU A 282 4.78 10.64 -11.06
N CYS A 283 4.02 9.55 -11.13
CA CYS A 283 3.93 8.70 -12.32
C CYS A 283 3.20 9.40 -13.47
N HIS A 284 2.11 10.11 -13.18
CA HIS A 284 1.35 10.89 -14.14
C HIS A 284 2.20 12.00 -14.77
N ASP A 285 2.91 12.77 -13.95
CA ASP A 285 3.80 13.85 -14.40
C ASP A 285 4.94 13.31 -15.28
N LEU A 286 5.46 12.13 -14.94
CA LEU A 286 6.46 11.45 -15.75
C LEU A 286 5.90 11.05 -17.12
N TYR A 287 4.67 10.54 -17.19
CA TYR A 287 4.05 10.20 -18.48
C TYR A 287 3.72 11.43 -19.32
N ALA A 288 3.16 12.48 -18.71
CA ALA A 288 2.82 13.72 -19.40
C ALA A 288 4.06 14.44 -19.96
N SER A 289 5.19 14.38 -19.24
CA SER A 289 6.45 14.98 -19.72
C SER A 289 7.20 14.12 -20.74
N LYS A 290 7.03 12.79 -20.69
CA LYS A 290 7.75 11.86 -21.58
C LYS A 290 7.07 11.65 -22.93
N TYR A 291 5.74 11.71 -22.99
CA TYR A 291 4.99 11.38 -24.21
C TYR A 291 4.18 12.58 -24.71
N GLU A 292 4.53 13.10 -25.88
CA GLU A 292 3.80 14.22 -26.50
C GLU A 292 2.31 13.91 -26.75
N GLY A 293 2.00 12.66 -27.11
CA GLY A 293 0.63 12.18 -27.32
C GLY A 293 -0.08 11.68 -26.06
N TYR A 294 0.34 12.09 -24.86
CA TYR A 294 -0.29 11.66 -23.61
C TYR A 294 -1.74 12.19 -23.48
N PRO A 295 -2.75 11.35 -23.20
CA PRO A 295 -4.15 11.80 -23.16
C PRO A 295 -4.42 12.81 -22.05
N ARG A 296 -4.79 14.05 -22.41
CA ARG A 296 -4.99 15.16 -21.45
C ARG A 296 -6.17 14.97 -20.49
N HIS A 297 -7.15 14.14 -20.84
CA HIS A 297 -8.30 13.86 -19.98
C HIS A 297 -7.96 12.84 -18.87
N ARG A 298 -6.89 12.05 -19.05
CA ARG A 298 -6.48 11.00 -18.11
C ARG A 298 -6.05 11.64 -16.80
N LYS A 299 -6.44 11.04 -15.68
CA LYS A 299 -6.09 11.49 -14.33
C LYS A 299 -4.95 10.65 -13.74
N ALA A 300 -4.41 11.01 -12.58
CA ALA A 300 -3.32 10.30 -11.93
C ALA A 300 -3.78 8.92 -11.43
N PHE A 301 -4.81 8.85 -10.59
CA PHE A 301 -5.41 7.57 -10.17
C PHE A 301 -6.89 7.61 -9.75
N ILE A 302 -7.49 8.76 -9.38
CA ILE A 302 -8.93 8.85 -9.11
C ILE A 302 -9.63 9.42 -10.35
N PRO A 303 -10.51 8.64 -11.03
CA PRO A 303 -11.18 9.10 -12.23
C PRO A 303 -11.88 10.43 -12.01
N PHE A 304 -11.73 11.34 -12.97
CA PHE A 304 -12.34 12.68 -12.99
C PHE A 304 -11.90 13.66 -11.89
N VAL A 305 -11.18 13.21 -10.85
CA VAL A 305 -10.76 14.03 -9.71
C VAL A 305 -9.25 14.27 -9.73
N LEU A 306 -8.45 13.21 -9.58
CA LEU A 306 -7.01 13.31 -9.32
C LEU A 306 -6.19 12.39 -10.21
#